data_AF-A0A1H1PBR6-F1
#
_entry.id   AF-A0A1H1PBR6-F1
#
_cell.length_a   1.000
_cell.length_b   1.000
_cell.length_c   1.000
_cell.angle_alpha   90.00
_cell.angle_beta   90.00
_cell.angle_gamma   90.00
#
_symmetry.space_group_name_H-M   'P 1'
#
loop_
_entity.id
_entity.type
_entity.pdbx_description
1 polymer ?
#
loop_
_entity_poly.entity_id
_entity_poly.type
_entity_poly.pdbx_seq_one_letter_code
_entity_poly.pdbx_strand_id
1 'polypeptide(L)'
;MLALAAVAATAATVAVAAPASAADQDNLCQSKELCLFWGSNYSGLYKDFYWNVRDFGNIRYPHYGVPGGGAGERVKNNAASAINWDYVTARVYYNENWTGPYDDVPPRGRRNLYHTWNDNASFRFLP
;
A
#
# COMPACT_ATOMS: atom_id res chain seq x y z
N MET A 1 -30.76 -31.77 -54.33
CA MET A 1 -29.74 -30.73 -54.11
C MET A 1 -29.14 -30.95 -52.73
N LEU A 2 -27.82 -31.01 -52.67
CA LEU A 2 -26.98 -31.26 -51.48
C LEU A 2 -26.90 -30.03 -50.56
N ALA A 3 -26.34 -30.26 -49.36
CA ALA A 3 -25.62 -29.32 -48.48
C ALA A 3 -26.45 -28.61 -47.40
N LEU A 4 -25.99 -28.36 -46.17
CA LEU A 4 -24.79 -28.73 -45.41
C LEU A 4 -25.11 -28.45 -43.92
N ALA A 5 -24.59 -29.25 -43.00
CA ALA A 5 -24.67 -29.00 -41.55
C ALA A 5 -23.83 -27.77 -41.15
N ALA A 6 -24.29 -26.99 -40.17
CA ALA A 6 -23.46 -25.98 -39.51
C ALA A 6 -23.58 -26.12 -37.99
N VAL A 7 -22.55 -26.72 -37.39
CA VAL A 7 -22.35 -26.78 -35.94
C VAL A 7 -21.79 -25.43 -35.50
N ALA A 8 -22.54 -24.69 -34.68
CA ALA A 8 -22.06 -23.44 -34.08
C ALA A 8 -21.16 -23.76 -32.89
N ALA A 9 -19.85 -23.60 -33.05
CA ALA A 9 -18.88 -23.66 -31.96
C ALA A 9 -18.76 -22.28 -31.30
N THR A 10 -19.26 -22.15 -30.07
CA THR A 10 -19.05 -20.97 -29.22
C THR A 10 -17.64 -21.02 -28.62
N ALA A 11 -16.74 -20.19 -29.13
CA ALA A 11 -15.42 -20.00 -28.56
C ALA A 11 -15.52 -19.13 -27.28
N ALA A 12 -15.27 -19.74 -26.12
CA ALA A 12 -15.13 -19.01 -24.86
C ALA A 12 -13.76 -18.33 -24.83
N THR A 13 -13.74 -17.00 -24.88
CA THR A 13 -12.52 -16.21 -24.71
C THR A 13 -12.11 -16.21 -23.25
N VAL A 14 -11.01 -16.88 -22.92
CA VAL A 14 -10.39 -16.83 -21.59
C VAL A 14 -9.68 -15.48 -21.46
N ALA A 15 -10.26 -14.56 -20.67
CA ALA A 15 -9.62 -13.30 -20.35
C ALA A 15 -8.45 -13.57 -19.38
N VAL A 16 -7.22 -13.51 -19.88
CA VAL A 16 -6.01 -13.57 -19.06
C VAL A 16 -5.82 -12.19 -18.43
N ALA A 17 -6.09 -12.06 -17.13
CA ALA A 17 -5.78 -10.84 -16.39
C ALA A 17 -4.26 -10.68 -16.32
N ALA A 18 -3.73 -9.59 -16.87
CA ALA A 18 -2.32 -9.24 -16.73
C ALA A 18 -2.01 -8.91 -15.26
N PRO A 19 -0.80 -9.22 -14.77
CA PRO A 19 -0.41 -8.83 -13.42
C PRO A 19 -0.41 -7.30 -13.30
N ALA A 20 -1.17 -6.76 -12.34
CA ALA A 20 -1.07 -5.35 -11.99
C ALA A 20 0.33 -5.05 -11.46
N SER A 21 1.02 -4.09 -12.09
CA SER A 21 2.30 -3.57 -11.59
C SER A 21 2.01 -2.48 -10.58
N ALA A 22 2.53 -2.62 -9.36
CA ALA A 22 2.41 -1.60 -8.33
C ALA A 22 3.20 -0.34 -8.72
N ALA A 23 2.55 0.82 -8.63
CA ALA A 23 3.18 2.11 -8.86
C ALA A 23 3.35 2.83 -7.52
N ASP A 24 4.58 3.26 -7.22
CA ASP A 24 4.89 3.91 -5.95
C ASP A 24 4.09 5.22 -5.79
N GLN A 25 3.39 5.35 -4.67
CA GLN A 25 2.69 6.56 -4.23
C GLN A 25 1.52 6.99 -5.14
N ASP A 26 0.89 6.03 -5.82
CA ASP A 26 -0.27 6.26 -6.69
C ASP A 26 -1.60 6.38 -5.94
N ASN A 27 -1.56 6.21 -4.61
CA ASN A 27 -2.69 6.22 -3.67
C ASN A 27 -3.66 5.05 -3.87
N LEU A 28 -3.18 3.94 -4.41
CA LEU A 28 -3.87 2.65 -4.43
C LEU A 28 -3.12 1.69 -3.53
N CYS A 29 -3.80 1.10 -2.55
CA CYS A 29 -3.17 0.12 -1.67
C CYS A 29 -3.20 -1.27 -2.32
N GLN A 30 -2.19 -1.61 -3.13
CA GLN A 30 -2.17 -2.79 -4.01
C GLN A 30 -1.04 -3.78 -3.65
N SER A 31 -0.96 -4.86 -4.43
CA SER A 31 0.00 -5.95 -4.16
C SER A 31 1.44 -5.45 -4.22
N LYS A 32 2.30 -5.93 -3.30
CA LYS A 32 3.72 -5.52 -3.18
C LYS A 32 3.96 -4.11 -2.62
N GLU A 33 3.03 -3.61 -1.82
CA GLU A 33 3.16 -2.29 -1.19
C GLU A 33 2.92 -2.34 0.32
N LEU A 34 3.49 -1.36 1.00
CA LEU A 34 3.10 -0.96 2.34
C LEU A 34 2.17 0.25 2.23
N CYS A 35 1.02 0.20 2.91
CA CYS A 35 0.11 1.33 3.04
C CYS A 35 0.09 1.81 4.48
N LEU A 36 0.49 3.05 4.71
CA LEU A 36 0.41 3.73 6.00
C LEU A 36 -0.85 4.58 6.03
N PHE A 37 -1.68 4.40 7.05
CA PHE A 37 -2.94 5.11 7.26
C PHE A 37 -2.76 6.18 8.33
N TRP A 38 -3.35 7.34 8.11
CA TRP A 38 -3.35 8.45 9.05
C TRP A 38 -4.00 8.07 10.38
N GLY A 39 -5.14 7.39 10.33
CA GLY A 39 -5.89 6.98 11.52
C GLY A 39 -5.63 5.55 11.95
N SER A 40 -5.98 5.25 13.20
CA SER A 40 -6.00 3.88 13.74
C SER A 40 -7.09 3.05 13.06
N ASN A 41 -7.00 1.73 13.18
CA ASN A 41 -7.95 0.78 12.63
C ASN A 41 -8.18 1.00 11.12
N TYR A 42 -7.13 1.38 10.39
CA TYR A 42 -7.13 1.58 8.94
C TYR A 42 -8.10 2.68 8.49
N SER A 43 -8.23 3.73 9.30
CA SER A 43 -9.11 4.88 9.03
C SER A 43 -8.34 6.09 8.49
N GLY A 44 -9.08 7.05 7.94
CA GLY A 44 -8.50 8.23 7.30
C GLY A 44 -7.88 7.92 5.95
N LEU A 45 -7.12 8.87 5.43
CA LEU A 45 -6.36 8.70 4.21
C LEU A 45 -5.12 7.85 4.45
N TYR A 46 -4.61 7.27 3.37
CA TYR A 46 -3.41 6.47 3.40
C TYR A 46 -2.42 6.89 2.32
N LYS A 47 -1.18 6.45 2.48
CA LYS A 47 -0.13 6.53 1.48
C LYS A 47 0.50 5.17 1.30
N ASP A 48 0.60 4.75 0.05
CA ASP A 48 1.19 3.50 -0.42
C ASP A 48 2.68 3.72 -0.76
N PHE A 49 3.46 2.64 -0.62
CA PHE A 49 4.89 2.61 -0.88
C PHE A 49 5.31 1.26 -1.44
N TYR A 50 5.90 1.28 -2.63
CA TYR A 50 6.49 0.13 -3.28
C TYR A 50 8.00 0.01 -2.98
N TRP A 51 8.68 1.13 -2.70
CA TRP A 51 10.11 1.16 -2.38
C TRP A 51 10.41 1.61 -0.95
N ASN A 52 11.58 1.24 -0.45
CA ASN A 52 12.07 1.68 0.86
C ASN A 52 12.18 3.21 0.92
N VAL A 53 11.67 3.83 1.99
CA VAL A 53 11.72 5.28 2.20
C VAL A 53 12.57 5.59 3.42
N ARG A 54 13.61 6.41 3.23
CA ARG A 54 14.53 6.84 4.30
C ARG A 54 14.02 8.01 5.13
N ASP A 55 13.15 8.83 4.57
CA ASP A 55 12.56 9.99 5.25
C ASP A 55 11.20 10.31 4.64
N PHE A 56 10.15 10.28 5.46
CA PHE A 56 8.80 10.70 5.07
C PHE A 56 8.63 12.22 5.00
N GLY A 57 9.69 12.98 5.23
CA GLY A 57 9.71 14.43 5.34
C GLY A 57 8.87 15.14 4.29
N ASN A 58 9.00 14.80 3.01
CA ASN A 58 8.27 15.48 1.93
C ASN A 58 7.02 14.74 1.41
N ILE A 59 6.66 13.63 2.04
CA ILE A 59 5.55 12.79 1.59
C ILE A 59 4.29 13.18 2.35
N ARG A 60 3.20 13.42 1.62
CA ARG A 60 1.91 13.81 2.17
C ARG A 60 0.82 12.82 1.79
N TYR A 61 -0.18 12.71 2.65
CA TYR A 61 -1.45 12.08 2.29
C TYR A 61 -2.15 12.88 1.18
N PRO A 62 -3.02 12.24 0.37
CA PRO A 62 -3.82 12.93 -0.65
C PRO A 62 -4.58 14.13 -0.08
N HIS A 63 -4.79 15.17 -0.89
CA HIS A 63 -5.52 16.38 -0.44
C HIS A 63 -6.31 17.10 -1.52
N TYR A 64 -5.94 16.96 -2.80
CA TYR A 64 -6.68 17.60 -3.89
C TYR A 64 -7.94 16.80 -4.24
N GLY A 65 -9.11 17.30 -3.80
CA GLY A 65 -10.41 16.70 -4.13
C GLY A 65 -10.73 15.41 -3.39
N VAL A 66 -9.87 14.98 -2.45
CA VAL A 66 -10.05 13.76 -1.65
C VAL A 66 -10.30 14.16 -0.19
N PRO A 67 -11.56 14.22 0.27
CA PRO A 67 -11.86 14.49 1.66
C PRO A 67 -11.53 13.25 2.53
N GLY A 68 -10.96 13.47 3.71
CA GLY A 68 -10.65 12.41 4.66
C GLY A 68 -9.74 12.89 5.80
N GLY A 69 -9.68 12.11 6.89
CA GLY A 69 -8.74 12.39 7.98
C GLY A 69 -7.29 12.35 7.48
N GLY A 70 -6.49 13.34 7.86
CA GLY A 70 -5.09 13.47 7.44
C GLY A 70 -4.85 14.14 6.09
N ALA A 71 -5.88 14.69 5.43
CA ALA A 71 -5.73 15.34 4.13
C ALA A 71 -4.65 16.42 4.13
N GLY A 72 -3.60 16.20 3.32
CA GLY A 72 -2.49 17.14 3.14
C GLY A 72 -1.46 17.13 4.27
N GLU A 73 -1.69 16.36 5.32
CA GLU A 73 -0.72 16.15 6.38
C GLU A 73 0.46 15.32 5.87
N ARG A 74 1.61 15.46 6.53
CA ARG A 74 2.79 14.66 6.20
C ARG A 74 2.60 13.25 6.72
N VAL A 75 3.06 12.24 5.99
CA VAL A 75 3.08 10.86 6.50
C VAL A 75 3.99 10.74 7.72
N LYS A 76 5.06 11.55 7.75
CA LYS A 76 5.95 11.68 8.90
C LYS A 76 5.17 12.11 10.14
N ASN A 77 5.33 11.37 11.23
CA ASN A 77 4.72 11.61 12.53
C ASN A 77 3.18 11.68 12.50
N ASN A 78 2.53 11.03 11.54
CA ASN A 78 1.06 11.02 11.47
C ASN A 78 0.48 9.69 11.00
N ALA A 79 1.27 8.61 10.86
CA ALA A 79 0.70 7.30 10.58
C ALA A 79 0.35 6.57 11.89
N ALA A 80 -0.84 5.99 11.96
CA ALA A 80 -1.31 5.27 13.14
C ALA A 80 -1.61 3.78 12.87
N SER A 81 -1.80 3.38 11.62
CA SER A 81 -1.99 1.98 11.26
C SER A 81 -1.42 1.65 9.88
N ALA A 82 -1.25 0.36 9.60
CA ALA A 82 -0.59 -0.09 8.39
C ALA A 82 -1.16 -1.40 7.85
N ILE A 83 -1.16 -1.52 6.52
CA ILE A 83 -1.41 -2.78 5.80
C ILE A 83 -0.20 -3.04 4.92
N ASN A 84 0.36 -4.24 5.01
CA ASN A 84 1.45 -4.70 4.16
C ASN A 84 0.93 -5.75 3.18
N TRP A 85 0.85 -5.37 1.92
CA TRP A 85 0.49 -6.26 0.81
C TRP A 85 1.69 -6.91 0.14
N ASP A 86 2.91 -6.57 0.58
CA ASP A 86 4.11 -7.25 0.17
C ASP A 86 4.22 -8.66 0.79
N TYR A 87 5.10 -9.46 0.20
CA TYR A 87 5.43 -10.81 0.60
C TYR A 87 6.58 -10.87 1.61
N VAL A 88 7.21 -9.73 1.92
CA VAL A 88 8.20 -9.61 2.99
C VAL A 88 7.74 -8.66 4.09
N THR A 89 8.40 -8.70 5.24
CA THR A 89 8.07 -7.82 6.37
C THR A 89 8.39 -6.38 6.04
N ALA A 90 7.42 -5.48 6.28
CA ALA A 90 7.65 -4.05 6.25
C ALA A 90 7.94 -3.56 7.67
N ARG A 91 9.10 -2.96 7.90
CA ARG A 91 9.49 -2.38 9.18
C ARG A 91 9.39 -0.87 9.12
N VAL A 92 8.52 -0.31 9.95
CA VAL A 92 8.30 1.14 10.12
C VAL A 92 9.12 1.61 11.31
N TYR A 93 9.87 2.70 11.16
CA TYR A 93 10.81 3.22 12.15
C TYR A 93 10.39 4.59 12.66
N TYR A 94 10.69 4.82 13.94
CA TYR A 94 10.47 6.10 14.63
C TYR A 94 11.32 7.22 14.02
N ASN A 95 12.58 6.94 13.70
CA ASN A 95 13.50 7.93 13.14
C ASN A 95 13.74 7.73 11.64
N GLU A 96 14.34 8.72 11.01
CA GLU A 96 14.83 8.64 9.64
C GLU A 96 15.94 7.60 9.51
N ASN A 97 16.26 7.25 8.26
CA ASN A 97 17.36 6.35 7.90
C ASN A 97 17.28 4.96 8.55
N TRP A 98 16.06 4.51 8.87
CA TRP A 98 15.76 3.17 9.43
C TRP A 98 16.40 2.93 10.79
N THR A 99 16.28 3.90 11.70
CA THR A 99 16.86 3.86 13.04
C THR A 99 15.81 4.02 14.15
N GLY A 100 16.20 3.68 15.38
CA GLY A 100 15.34 3.82 16.56
C GLY A 100 14.29 2.70 16.73
N PRO A 101 13.32 2.91 17.63
CA PRO A 101 12.18 2.01 17.81
C PRO A 101 11.44 1.74 16.50
N TYR A 102 10.84 0.56 16.38
CA TYR A 102 10.18 0.15 15.14
C TYR A 102 8.95 -0.70 15.40
N ASP A 103 8.07 -0.74 14.40
CA ASP A 103 6.97 -1.68 14.29
C ASP A 103 7.16 -2.53 13.04
N ASP A 104 7.10 -3.86 13.21
CA ASP A 104 7.00 -4.78 12.09
C ASP A 104 5.54 -4.97 11.69
N VAL A 105 5.28 -4.86 10.39
CA VAL A 105 4.02 -5.22 9.74
C VAL A 105 4.29 -6.50 8.95
N PRO A 106 3.75 -7.66 9.39
CA PRO A 106 4.10 -8.94 8.81
C PRO A 106 3.72 -9.02 7.32
N PRO A 107 4.35 -9.93 6.54
CA PRO A 107 3.96 -10.17 5.16
C PRO A 107 2.47 -10.43 5.03
N ARG A 108 1.82 -9.80 4.04
CA ARG A 108 0.37 -9.96 3.78
C ARG A 108 -0.50 -9.68 5.04
N GLY A 109 0.00 -8.82 5.92
CA GLY A 109 -0.56 -8.56 7.24
C GLY A 109 -0.98 -7.11 7.45
N ARG A 110 -1.56 -6.83 8.61
CA ARG A 110 -2.02 -5.49 8.99
C ARG A 110 -2.01 -5.31 10.50
N ARG A 111 -1.83 -4.07 10.97
CA ARG A 111 -1.88 -3.74 12.39
C ARG A 111 -2.10 -2.25 12.63
N ASN A 112 -2.50 -1.92 13.86
CA ASN A 112 -2.18 -0.61 14.43
C ASN A 112 -0.69 -0.55 14.75
N LEU A 113 -0.07 0.60 14.49
CA LEU A 113 1.29 0.87 14.97
C LEU A 113 1.28 0.95 16.50
N TYR A 114 2.44 0.83 17.13
CA TYR A 114 2.52 0.91 18.59
C TYR A 114 3.75 1.71 19.02
N HIS A 115 4.93 1.32 18.57
CA HIS A 115 6.16 2.05 18.84
C HIS A 115 6.32 3.29 17.97
N THR A 116 5.70 3.31 16.79
CA THR A 116 5.81 4.37 15.79
C THR A 116 4.49 5.10 15.54
N TRP A 117 3.49 4.87 16.40
CA TRP A 117 2.18 5.52 16.30
C TRP A 117 2.35 7.04 16.32
N ASN A 118 1.96 7.72 15.24
CA ASN A 118 2.09 9.16 15.03
C ASN A 118 3.52 9.70 15.24
N ASP A 119 4.53 8.85 15.14
CA ASP A 119 5.94 9.24 15.29
C ASP A 119 6.83 8.50 14.28
N ASN A 120 6.25 7.99 13.19
CA ASN A 120 6.97 7.30 12.13
C ASN A 120 7.75 8.28 11.24
N ALA A 121 8.98 7.95 10.87
CA ALA A 121 9.80 8.79 9.98
C ALA A 121 10.43 8.07 8.79
N SER A 122 10.54 6.73 8.83
CA SER A 122 11.03 5.95 7.69
C SER A 122 10.47 4.52 7.69
N PHE A 123 10.64 3.80 6.59
CA PHE A 123 10.36 2.36 6.55
C PHE A 123 11.23 1.63 5.52
N ARG A 124 11.41 0.33 5.72
CA ARG A 124 11.94 -0.56 4.68
C ARG A 124 11.30 -1.93 4.70
N PHE A 125 11.24 -2.55 3.54
CA PHE A 125 11.06 -3.98 3.40
C PHE A 125 12.33 -4.71 3.83
N LEU A 126 12.17 -5.77 4.61
CA LEU A 126 13.26 -6.65 5.04
C LEU A 126 13.48 -7.74 3.97
N PRO A 127 14.73 -8.08 3.62
CA PRO A 127 15.02 -9.18 2.69
C PRO A 127 14.53 -10.54 3.18
#